data_AF-A0A844LZW2-F1
#
_entry.id   AF-A0A844LZW2-F1
#
_cell.length_a   1.000
_cell.length_b   1.000
_cell.length_c   1.000
_cell.angle_alpha   90.00
_cell.angle_beta   90.00
_cell.angle_gamma   90.00
#
_symmetry.space_group_name_H-M   'P 1'
#
loop_
_entity.id
_entity.type
_entity.pdbx_description
1 polymer ?
#
loop_
_entity_poly.entity_id
_entity_poly.type
_entity_poly.pdbx_seq_one_letter_code
_entity_poly.pdbx_strand_id
1 'polypeptide(L)'
;MTHDRITILTQINLTRHKIAQQIHTVTLSTNDSNAKLPDVQPLDGQAWWLLGTSGCHLCDVAEETLRLFSSVSPVKVQKVDIADLDEALMQEFATIIPVILTPTHQLKYPFSVVDLQTLI
;
A
#
# COMPACT_ATOMS: atom_id res chain seq x y z
N MET A 1 12.99 11.28 21.44
CA MET A 1 12.69 9.83 21.47
C MET A 1 13.10 9.23 20.14
N THR A 2 14.31 8.69 20.07
CA THR A 2 14.84 7.99 18.90
C THR A 2 14.17 6.62 18.81
N HIS A 3 13.21 6.46 17.91
CA HIS A 3 12.71 5.14 17.55
C HIS A 3 13.85 4.44 16.80
N ASP A 4 14.35 3.32 17.33
CA ASP A 4 15.36 2.51 16.66
C ASP A 4 14.82 2.00 15.31
N ARG A 5 15.66 1.93 14.28
CA ARG A 5 15.31 1.41 12.95
C ARG A 5 14.73 0.00 13.02
N ILE A 6 15.16 -0.80 13.99
CA ILE A 6 14.63 -2.15 14.24
C ILE A 6 13.13 -2.09 14.60
N THR A 7 12.73 -1.16 15.47
CA THR A 7 11.34 -1.01 15.91
C THR A 7 10.44 -0.55 14.75
N ILE A 8 10.93 0.37 13.92
CA ILE A 8 10.18 0.89 12.75
C ILE A 8 9.93 -0.21 11.73
N LEU A 9 10.97 -0.98 11.36
CA LEU A 9 10.82 -2.09 10.42
C LEU A 9 9.92 -3.20 10.97
N THR A 10 10.00 -3.46 12.27
CA THR A 10 9.11 -4.44 12.93
C THR A 10 7.65 -3.99 12.82
N GLN A 11 7.36 -2.72 13.09
CA GLN A 11 6.00 -2.19 12.95
C GLN A 11 5.51 -2.26 11.51
N ILE A 12 6.33 -1.84 10.54
CA ILE A 12 5.98 -1.91 9.11
C ILE A 12 5.67 -3.36 8.70
N ASN A 13 6.51 -4.32 9.09
CA ASN A 13 6.28 -5.73 8.77
C ASN A 13 5.00 -6.28 9.39
N LEU A 14 4.71 -5.93 10.65
CA LEU A 14 3.48 -6.35 11.33
C LEU A 14 2.24 -5.75 10.66
N THR A 15 2.25 -4.45 10.40
CA THR A 15 1.16 -3.76 9.70
C THR A 15 0.95 -4.37 8.32
N ARG A 16 2.03 -4.62 7.57
CA ARG A 16 1.94 -5.24 6.25
C ARG A 16 1.36 -6.65 6.30
N HIS A 17 1.76 -7.45 7.27
CA HIS A 17 1.26 -8.80 7.45
C HIS A 17 -0.25 -8.81 7.70
N LYS A 18 -0.75 -7.93 8.59
CA LYS A 18 -2.18 -7.83 8.88
C LYS A 18 -2.99 -7.39 7.64
N ILE A 19 -2.50 -6.39 6.91
CA ILE A 19 -3.15 -5.91 5.69
C ILE A 19 -3.17 -7.02 4.62
N ALA A 20 -2.05 -7.72 4.40
CA ALA A 20 -1.99 -8.82 3.44
C ALA A 20 -3.00 -9.94 3.74
N GLN A 21 -3.17 -10.29 5.01
CA GLN A 21 -4.14 -11.31 5.44
C GLN A 21 -5.59 -10.95 5.07
N GLN A 22 -5.91 -9.65 4.96
CA GLN A 22 -7.26 -9.17 4.65
C GLN A 22 -7.48 -8.93 3.16
N ILE A 23 -6.43 -8.55 2.42
CA ILE A 23 -6.47 -8.39 0.97
C ILE A 23 -6.58 -9.76 0.26
N HIS A 24 -5.87 -10.79 0.75
CA HIS A 24 -5.88 -12.12 0.12
C HIS A 24 -7.26 -12.81 0.17
N THR A 25 -8.08 -12.52 1.19
CA THR A 25 -9.44 -13.05 1.33
C THR A 25 -10.43 -12.61 0.25
N VAL A 26 -10.13 -11.56 -0.53
CA VAL A 26 -11.03 -11.06 -1.58
C VAL A 26 -10.87 -11.83 -2.90
N THR A 27 -9.75 -12.52 -3.13
CA THR A 27 -9.44 -13.13 -4.44
C THR A 27 -10.01 -14.54 -4.64
N LEU A 28 -10.46 -15.21 -3.57
CA LEU A 28 -10.95 -16.61 -3.63
C LEU A 28 -12.44 -16.76 -3.97
N SER A 29 -13.15 -15.68 -4.35
CA SER A 29 -14.59 -15.74 -4.68
C SER A 29 -14.92 -15.39 -6.15
N THR A 30 -14.10 -15.83 -7.10
CA THR A 30 -14.52 -15.86 -8.51
C THR A 30 -14.41 -17.27 -9.07
N ASN A 31 -15.57 -17.93 -9.13
CA ASN A 31 -15.78 -19.15 -9.89
C ASN A 31 -15.76 -18.79 -11.38
N ASP A 32 -14.61 -18.79 -12.04
CA ASP A 32 -14.58 -18.67 -13.50
C ASP A 32 -13.57 -19.64 -14.14
N SER A 33 -14.09 -20.56 -14.94
CA SER A 33 -13.39 -21.71 -15.53
C SER A 33 -12.68 -21.38 -16.84
N ASN A 34 -12.04 -20.21 -16.93
CA ASN A 34 -11.26 -19.83 -18.10
C ASN A 34 -9.89 -19.29 -17.68
N ALA A 35 -8.91 -20.19 -17.61
CA ALA A 35 -7.56 -19.92 -17.18
C ALA A 35 -6.83 -18.95 -18.14
N LYS A 36 -6.93 -17.66 -17.85
CA LYS A 36 -5.86 -16.70 -18.15
C LYS A 36 -4.96 -16.67 -16.93
N LEU A 37 -3.67 -16.99 -17.10
CA LEU A 37 -2.70 -16.94 -15.98
C LEU A 37 -2.90 -15.62 -15.23
N PRO A 38 -3.10 -15.64 -13.90
CA PRO A 38 -3.25 -14.41 -13.14
C PRO A 38 -1.94 -13.63 -13.29
N ASP A 39 -2.06 -12.35 -13.64
CA ASP A 39 -0.98 -11.37 -13.58
C ASP A 39 -0.24 -11.60 -12.26
N VAL A 40 1.07 -11.86 -12.36
CA VAL A 40 1.95 -12.26 -11.26
C VAL A 40 1.64 -11.37 -10.05
N GLN A 41 0.99 -11.95 -9.03
CA GLN A 41 0.82 -11.30 -7.75
C GLN A 41 2.21 -10.82 -7.33
N PRO A 42 2.40 -9.53 -7.00
CA PRO A 42 3.70 -9.07 -6.56
C PRO A 42 4.09 -9.97 -5.39
N LEU A 43 5.23 -10.66 -5.48
CA LEU A 43 5.81 -11.42 -4.37
C LEU A 43 5.64 -10.54 -3.12
N ASP A 44 4.82 -10.96 -2.15
CA ASP A 44 4.27 -10.05 -1.11
C ASP A 44 5.34 -9.21 -0.39
N GLY A 45 6.59 -9.70 -0.39
CA GLY A 45 7.79 -9.03 0.11
C GLY A 45 8.31 -7.83 -0.69
N GLN A 46 7.75 -7.48 -1.85
CA GLN A 46 8.15 -6.32 -2.66
C GLN A 46 6.98 -5.40 -3.05
N ALA A 47 5.75 -5.72 -2.65
CA ALA A 47 4.57 -4.95 -3.06
C ALA A 47 4.56 -3.53 -2.45
N TRP A 48 4.23 -2.52 -3.26
CA TRP A 48 3.94 -1.17 -2.79
C TRP A 48 2.44 -0.98 -2.69
N TRP A 49 1.97 -0.44 -1.58
CA TRP A 49 0.55 -0.16 -1.36
C TRP A 49 0.29 1.33 -1.15
N LEU A 50 -0.77 1.84 -1.78
CA LEU A 50 -1.37 3.14 -1.46
C LEU A 50 -2.59 2.87 -0.57
N LEU A 51 -2.45 3.15 0.72
CA LEU A 51 -3.55 3.11 1.68
C LEU A 51 -4.33 4.42 1.57
N GLY A 52 -5.62 4.32 1.28
CA GLY A 52 -6.53 5.45 1.13
C GLY A 52 -7.97 5.01 1.29
N THR A 53 -8.92 5.88 0.97
CA THR A 53 -10.32 5.49 0.90
C THR A 53 -11.03 6.22 -0.22
N SER A 54 -12.14 5.67 -0.68
CA SER A 54 -12.97 6.28 -1.73
C SER A 54 -13.52 7.65 -1.31
N GLY A 55 -13.57 8.61 -2.23
CA GLY A 55 -14.03 9.98 -1.96
C GLY A 55 -13.01 10.89 -1.25
N CYS A 56 -11.77 10.44 -1.11
CA CYS A 56 -10.67 11.21 -0.53
C CYS A 56 -9.90 12.00 -1.60
N HIS A 57 -10.06 13.33 -1.62
CA HIS A 57 -9.36 14.18 -2.60
C HIS A 57 -7.83 14.07 -2.54
N LEU A 58 -7.25 14.01 -1.33
CA LEU A 58 -5.79 13.85 -1.18
C LEU A 58 -5.30 12.53 -1.75
N CYS A 59 -6.13 11.48 -1.69
CA CYS A 59 -5.81 10.17 -2.22
C CYS A 59 -5.76 10.18 -3.75
N ASP A 60 -6.61 10.97 -4.41
CA ASP A 60 -6.55 11.18 -5.86
C ASP A 60 -5.24 11.88 -6.29
N VAL A 61 -4.83 12.91 -5.53
CA VAL A 61 -3.56 13.64 -5.76
C VAL A 61 -2.35 12.71 -5.56
N ALA A 62 -2.38 11.90 -4.51
CA ALA A 62 -1.36 10.89 -4.26
C ALA A 62 -1.29 9.84 -5.38
N GLU A 63 -2.44 9.40 -5.89
CA GLU A 63 -2.50 8.46 -7.01
C GLU A 63 -1.90 9.05 -8.29
N GLU A 64 -2.18 10.31 -8.61
CA GLU A 64 -1.56 10.99 -9.75
C GLU A 64 -0.02 11.07 -9.60
N THR A 65 0.46 11.39 -8.40
CA THR A 65 1.90 11.40 -8.09
C THR A 65 2.54 10.02 -8.32
N LEU A 66 1.86 8.94 -7.90
CA LEU A 66 2.32 7.58 -8.13
C LEU A 66 2.26 7.15 -9.60
N ARG A 67 1.26 7.62 -10.36
CA ARG A 67 1.17 7.39 -11.82
C ARG A 67 2.37 8.00 -12.54
N LEU A 68 2.75 9.23 -12.17
CA LEU A 68 3.95 9.89 -12.70
C LEU A 68 5.21 9.10 -12.33
N PHE A 69 5.35 8.69 -11.07
CA PHE A 69 6.50 7.87 -10.65
C PHE A 69 6.57 6.52 -11.39
N SER A 70 5.44 5.84 -11.56
CA SER A 70 5.36 4.55 -12.27
C SER A 70 5.66 4.67 -13.77
N SER A 71 5.59 5.88 -14.34
CA SER A 71 5.98 6.12 -15.74
C SER A 71 7.50 6.13 -15.95
N VAL A 72 8.27 6.32 -14.88
CA VAL A 72 9.74 6.40 -14.92
C VAL A 72 10.44 5.32 -14.09
N SER A 73 9.69 4.51 -13.33
CA SER A 73 10.20 3.43 -12.48
C SER A 73 9.29 2.20 -12.59
N PRO A 74 9.84 0.97 -12.69
CA PRO A 74 9.06 -0.26 -12.84
C PRO A 74 8.44 -0.73 -11.51
N VAL A 75 7.82 0.19 -10.76
CA VAL A 75 7.14 -0.11 -9.49
C VAL A 75 5.65 -0.30 -9.74
N LYS A 76 5.11 -1.45 -9.35
CA LYS A 76 3.67 -1.69 -9.30
C LYS A 76 3.14 -1.25 -7.93
N VAL A 77 2.17 -0.34 -7.93
CA VAL A 77 1.48 0.13 -6.71
C VAL A 77 0.04 -0.38 -6.73
N GLN A 78 -0.36 -1.07 -5.66
CA GLN A 78 -1.74 -1.51 -5.46
C GLN A 78 -2.46 -0.56 -4.50
N LYS A 79 -3.68 -0.16 -4.85
CA LYS A 79 -4.56 0.59 -3.95
C LYS A 79 -5.20 -0.35 -2.95
N VAL A 80 -5.28 0.08 -1.69
CA VAL A 80 -5.98 -0.62 -0.62
C VAL A 80 -6.93 0.38 0.02
N ASP A 81 -8.23 0.09 -0.05
CA ASP A 81 -9.23 0.90 0.64
C ASP A 81 -9.21 0.52 2.13
N ILE A 82 -8.88 1.47 3.00
CA ILE A 82 -8.82 1.23 4.43
C ILE A 82 -10.20 0.97 5.03
N ALA A 83 -11.28 1.32 4.34
CA ALA A 83 -12.64 1.02 4.76
C ALA A 83 -12.98 -0.48 4.65
N ASP A 84 -12.22 -1.23 3.84
CA ASP A 84 -12.37 -2.68 3.70
C ASP A 84 -11.52 -3.47 4.72
N LEU A 85 -10.69 -2.76 5.51
CA LEU A 85 -9.85 -3.37 6.53
C LEU A 85 -10.58 -3.47 7.88
N ASP A 86 -10.00 -4.23 8.80
CA ASP A 86 -10.48 -4.31 10.18
C ASP A 86 -10.49 -2.93 10.85
N GLU A 87 -11.32 -2.81 11.89
CA GLU A 87 -11.54 -1.53 12.59
C GLU A 87 -10.24 -0.94 13.13
N ALA A 88 -9.30 -1.76 13.60
CA ALA A 88 -8.05 -1.29 14.19
C ALA A 88 -7.15 -0.64 13.14
N LEU A 89 -6.99 -1.28 11.97
CA LEU A 89 -6.23 -0.74 10.85
C LEU A 89 -6.91 0.49 10.25
N MET A 90 -8.24 0.43 10.08
CA MET A 90 -9.01 1.58 9.60
C MET A 90 -8.78 2.81 10.51
N GLN A 91 -8.90 2.64 11.84
CA GLN A 91 -8.68 3.72 12.79
C GLN A 91 -7.22 4.22 12.81
N GLU A 92 -6.25 3.32 12.68
CA GLU A 92 -4.81 3.67 12.60
C GLU A 92 -4.52 4.61 11.43
N PHE A 93 -5.16 4.38 10.27
CA PHE A 93 -4.89 5.12 9.05
C PHE A 93 -5.86 6.28 8.75
N ALA A 94 -7.08 6.27 9.31
CA ALA A 94 -8.16 7.21 8.95
C ALA A 94 -7.76 8.71 8.99
N THR A 95 -6.82 9.09 9.84
CA THR A 95 -6.38 10.49 10.01
C THR A 95 -5.10 10.85 9.25
N ILE A 96 -4.45 9.87 8.63
CA ILE A 96 -3.14 10.03 7.97
C ILE A 96 -3.13 9.58 6.51
N ILE A 97 -4.24 9.03 6.00
CA ILE A 97 -4.36 8.73 4.57
C ILE A 97 -4.22 10.03 3.74
N PRO A 98 -3.60 9.95 2.54
CA PRO A 98 -3.03 8.75 1.93
C PRO A 98 -1.63 8.38 2.49
N VAL A 99 -1.34 7.08 2.54
CA VAL A 99 -0.05 6.53 3.00
C VAL A 99 0.50 5.53 1.99
N ILE A 100 1.78 5.67 1.63
CA ILE A 100 2.53 4.66 0.90
C ILE A 100 3.15 3.68 1.87
N LEU A 101 2.89 2.39 1.67
CA LEU A 101 3.50 1.31 2.43
C LEU A 101 4.32 0.43 1.48
N THR A 102 5.65 0.53 1.59
CA THR A 102 6.62 -0.35 0.92
C THR A 102 7.06 -1.45 1.90
N PRO A 103 7.85 -2.45 1.47
CA PRO A 103 8.36 -3.48 2.39
C PRO A 103 9.17 -2.92 3.55
N THR A 104 9.79 -1.75 3.37
CA THR A 104 10.75 -1.18 4.32
C THR A 104 10.38 0.21 4.82
N HIS A 105 9.41 0.87 4.19
CA HIS A 105 9.05 2.25 4.51
C HIS A 105 7.55 2.46 4.58
N GLN A 106 7.16 3.38 5.46
CA GLN A 106 5.84 3.98 5.50
C GLN A 106 6.00 5.49 5.28
N LEU A 107 5.44 6.01 4.18
CA LEU A 107 5.51 7.42 3.83
C LEU A 107 4.10 8.02 3.86
N LYS A 108 3.87 8.96 4.78
CA LYS A 108 2.60 9.69 4.90
C LYS A 108 2.61 10.87 3.93
N TYR A 109 1.45 11.23 3.39
CA TYR A 109 1.30 12.48 2.65
C TYR A 109 1.65 13.69 3.54
N PRO A 110 2.23 14.78 2.98
CA PRO A 110 2.60 15.00 1.58
C PRO A 110 3.88 14.28 1.13
N PHE A 111 3.92 13.87 -0.13
CA PHE A 111 5.11 13.35 -0.81
C PHE A 111 5.12 13.71 -2.29
N SER A 112 6.31 13.74 -2.88
CA SER A 112 6.58 14.01 -4.29
C SER A 112 7.18 12.80 -5.01
N VAL A 113 7.33 12.88 -6.34
CA VAL A 113 8.05 11.85 -7.12
C VAL A 113 9.50 11.69 -6.63
N VAL A 114 10.14 12.77 -6.18
CA VAL A 114 11.52 12.73 -5.65
C VAL A 114 11.57 11.95 -4.34
N ASP A 115 10.59 12.13 -3.45
CA ASP A 115 10.51 11.36 -2.20
C ASP A 115 10.36 9.86 -2.49
N LEU A 116 9.51 9.50 -3.47
CA LEU A 116 9.32 8.10 -3.88
C LEU A 116 10.59 7.47 -4.47
N GLN A 117 11.41 8.24 -5.18
CA GLN A 117 12.71 7.78 -5.69
C GLN A 117 13.72 7.46 -4.59
N THR A 118 13.54 7.95 -3.36
CA THR A 118 14.43 7.59 -2.24
C THR A 118 14.12 6.21 -1.65
N LEU A 119 12.99 5.60 -2.03
CA LEU A 119 12.48 4.36 -1.44
C LEU A 119 12.80 3.10 -2.25
N ILE A 120 13.39 3.24 -3.45
CA ILE A 120 13.81 2.13 -4.31
C ILE A 120 15.16 1.54 -3.90
#